data_AF-A0A1S3R2B3-F1
#
_entry.id   AF-A0A1S3R2B3-F1
#
_cell.length_a   1.000
_cell.length_b   1.000
_cell.length_c   1.000
_cell.angle_alpha   90.00
_cell.angle_beta   90.00
_cell.angle_gamma   90.00
#
_symmetry.space_group_name_H-M   'P 1'
#
loop_
_entity.id
_entity.type
_entity.pdbx_description
1 polymer ?
#
loop_
_entity_poly.entity_id
_entity_poly.type
_entity_poly.pdbx_seq_one_letter_code
_entity_poly.pdbx_strand_id
1 'polypeptide(L)'
;MSSRFLPYDTISTDAVLSLDEDTVLSTTEVDFAFTVWQSFPERIVGYPARSHFWDSNKERWGYTSKWTNDYSMVLTGAAIYHRYYHYL
;
A
#
# COMPACT_ATOMS: atom_id res chain seq x y z
N MET A 1 16.00 -1.21 -4.95
CA MET A 1 15.14 -1.67 -3.84
C MET A 1 15.20 -0.64 -2.74
N SER A 2 14.06 -0.24 -2.19
CA SER A 2 14.01 0.71 -1.08
C SER A 2 14.38 -0.01 0.23
N SER A 3 15.20 0.62 1.08
CA SER A 3 15.63 0.06 2.36
C SER A 3 14.45 -0.19 3.32
N ARG A 4 13.35 0.55 3.18
CA ARG A 4 12.16 0.43 4.05
C ARG A 4 11.47 -0.94 4.03
N PHE A 5 11.79 -1.81 3.07
CA PHE A 5 11.23 -3.16 2.95
C PHE A 5 12.17 -4.26 3.42
N LEU A 6 13.34 -3.91 3.97
CA LEU A 6 14.25 -4.88 4.54
C LEU A 6 13.66 -5.48 5.83
N PRO A 7 13.93 -6.75 6.13
CA PRO A 7 13.43 -7.42 7.33
C PRO A 7 14.19 -6.96 8.57
N TYR A 8 13.74 -5.87 9.17
CA TYR A 8 14.34 -5.34 10.41
C TYR A 8 13.83 -6.11 11.63
N ASP A 9 14.74 -6.68 12.41
CA ASP A 9 14.43 -7.40 13.66
C ASP A 9 13.73 -6.54 14.72
N THR A 10 13.88 -5.21 14.62
CA THR A 10 13.21 -4.25 15.50
C THR A 10 11.69 -4.16 15.25
N ILE A 11 11.21 -4.62 14.09
CA ILE A 11 9.77 -4.65 13.76
C ILE A 11 9.17 -5.96 14.28
N SER A 12 8.66 -5.91 15.50
CA SER A 12 8.02 -7.04 16.17
C SER A 12 6.52 -7.15 15.92
N THR A 13 5.89 -6.11 15.36
CA THR A 13 4.45 -6.06 15.08
C THR A 13 4.10 -6.73 13.77
N ASP A 14 2.93 -7.37 13.69
CA ASP A 14 2.48 -7.96 12.43
C ASP A 14 2.09 -6.90 11.40
N ALA A 15 1.46 -5.80 11.85
CA ALA A 15 1.15 -4.65 11.00
C ALA A 15 2.35 -3.71 10.88
N VAL A 16 2.58 -3.21 9.66
CA VAL A 16 3.53 -2.15 9.35
C VAL A 16 2.79 -1.00 8.69
N LEU A 17 2.73 0.16 9.34
CA LEU A 17 2.33 1.42 8.70
C LEU A 17 3.53 2.00 7.96
N SER A 18 3.38 2.22 6.66
CA SER A 18 4.45 2.66 5.78
C SER A 18 4.03 3.97 5.12
N LEU A 19 4.87 5.00 5.27
CA LEU A 19 4.61 6.37 4.81
C LEU A 19 5.74 6.87 3.90
N ASP A 20 5.42 7.62 2.87
CA ASP A 20 6.38 8.42 2.10
C ASP A 20 6.65 9.75 2.83
N GLU A 21 7.75 10.42 2.50
CA GLU A 21 8.24 11.61 3.22
C GLU A 21 7.28 12.81 3.18
N ASP A 22 6.45 12.88 2.14
CA ASP A 22 5.47 13.92 1.86
C ASP A 22 4.04 13.50 2.20
N THR A 23 3.86 12.33 2.81
CA THR A 23 2.53 11.82 3.17
C THR A 23 2.02 12.48 4.44
N VAL A 24 0.83 13.08 4.35
CA VAL A 24 0.09 13.63 5.49
C VAL A 24 -1.19 12.83 5.69
N LEU A 25 -1.29 12.15 6.82
CA LEU A 25 -2.51 11.48 7.29
C LEU A 25 -2.89 12.02 8.67
N SER A 26 -4.19 12.22 8.88
CA SER A 26 -4.74 12.51 10.21
C SER A 26 -4.68 11.25 11.10
N THR A 27 -4.74 11.45 12.42
CA THR A 27 -4.80 10.33 13.37
C THR A 27 -6.04 9.47 13.13
N THR A 28 -7.18 10.08 12.80
CA THR A 28 -8.43 9.38 12.49
C THR A 28 -8.29 8.50 11.25
N GLU A 29 -7.56 8.95 10.23
CA GLU A 29 -7.26 8.13 9.05
C GLU A 29 -6.40 6.91 9.43
N VAL A 30 -5.34 7.13 10.22
CA VAL A 30 -4.50 6.03 10.69
C VAL A 30 -5.29 5.00 11.49
N ASP A 31 -6.13 5.44 12.44
CA ASP A 31 -6.96 4.57 13.27
C ASP A 31 -7.96 3.76 12.44
N PHE A 32 -8.60 4.42 11.46
CA PHE A 32 -9.55 3.77 10.57
C PHE A 32 -8.86 2.73 9.67
N ALA A 33 -7.74 3.09 9.03
CA ALA A 33 -6.98 2.17 8.19
C ALA A 33 -6.50 0.95 8.98
N PHE A 34 -6.05 1.15 10.23
CA PHE A 34 -5.63 0.04 11.09
C PHE A 34 -6.79 -0.87 11.46
N THR A 35 -7.95 -0.31 11.82
CA THR A 35 -9.17 -1.09 12.11
C THR A 35 -9.60 -1.92 10.90
N VAL A 36 -9.54 -1.36 9.70
CA VAL A 36 -9.83 -2.09 8.46
C VAL A 36 -8.79 -3.19 8.22
N TRP A 37 -7.50 -2.89 8.40
CA TRP A 37 -6.43 -3.88 8.25
C TRP A 37 -6.58 -5.06 9.22
N GLN A 38 -7.00 -4.82 10.47
CA GLN A 38 -7.26 -5.90 11.43
C GLN A 38 -8.33 -6.89 10.95
N SER A 39 -9.26 -6.46 10.08
CA SER A 39 -10.28 -7.33 9.50
C SER A 39 -9.78 -8.09 8.26
N PHE A 40 -8.70 -7.64 7.63
CA PHE A 40 -8.12 -8.19 6.40
C PHE A 40 -6.58 -8.19 6.45
N PRO A 41 -5.95 -8.85 7.43
CA PRO A 41 -4.51 -8.72 7.71
C PRO A 41 -3.62 -9.22 6.56
N GLU A 42 -4.17 -10.04 5.66
CA GLU A 42 -3.50 -10.51 4.45
C GLU A 42 -3.44 -9.47 3.32
N ARG A 43 -4.23 -8.39 3.41
CA ARG A 43 -4.33 -7.35 2.38
C ARG A 43 -3.45 -6.14 2.70
N ILE A 44 -3.16 -5.36 1.66
CA ILE A 44 -2.61 -4.01 1.79
C ILE A 44 -3.80 -3.05 1.92
N VAL A 45 -3.87 -2.28 3.00
CA VAL A 45 -4.91 -1.29 3.27
C VAL A 45 -4.29 0.10 3.26
N GLY A 46 -4.74 0.98 2.38
CA GLY A 46 -4.14 2.30 2.24
C GLY A 46 -4.93 3.21 1.31
N TYR A 47 -4.44 4.44 1.15
CA TYR A 47 -5.16 5.52 0.48
C TYR A 47 -4.83 5.72 -1.00
N PRO A 48 -3.56 5.59 -1.45
CA PRO A 48 -3.23 5.86 -2.84
C PRO A 48 -3.55 4.65 -3.74
N ALA A 49 -4.77 4.64 -4.29
CA ALA A 49 -5.20 3.64 -5.27
C ALA A 49 -4.58 3.90 -6.66
N ARG A 50 -4.19 2.83 -7.36
CA ARG A 50 -3.67 2.85 -8.74
C ARG A 50 -4.20 1.69 -9.56
N SER A 51 -4.16 1.84 -10.87
CA SER A 51 -4.63 0.82 -11.81
C SER A 51 -3.59 0.56 -12.88
N HIS A 52 -3.48 -0.72 -13.26
CA HIS A 52 -2.87 -1.11 -14.52
C HIS A 52 -3.98 -1.32 -15.55
N PHE A 53 -3.68 -1.10 -16.82
CA PHE A 53 -4.60 -1.35 -17.93
C PHE A 53 -3.81 -1.74 -19.18
N TRP A 54 -4.42 -2.52 -20.07
CA TRP A 54 -3.78 -2.86 -21.34
C TRP A 54 -3.97 -1.72 -22.34
N ASP A 55 -2.88 -1.15 -22.86
CA ASP A 55 -2.92 -0.15 -23.93
C ASP A 55 -2.71 -0.84 -25.28
N SER A 56 -3.80 -1.13 -25.98
CA SER A 56 -3.77 -1.82 -27.28
C SER A 56 -3.02 -1.07 -28.36
N ASN A 57 -2.94 0.27 -28.30
CA ASN A 57 -2.21 1.05 -29.30
C ASN A 57 -0.70 0.93 -29.14
N LYS A 58 -0.25 0.66 -27.91
CA LYS A 58 1.17 0.50 -27.57
C LYS A 58 1.56 -0.96 -27.32
N GLU A 59 0.60 -1.88 -27.44
CA GLU A 59 0.73 -3.31 -27.12
C GLU A 59 1.47 -3.57 -25.80
N ARG A 60 1.13 -2.80 -24.76
CA ARG A 60 1.78 -2.91 -23.45
C ARG A 60 0.85 -2.54 -22.30
N TRP A 61 1.20 -2.98 -21.09
CA TRP A 61 0.57 -2.52 -19.87
C TRP A 61 0.90 -1.04 -19.60
N GLY A 62 -0.14 -0.26 -19.31
CA GLY A 62 -0.08 1.11 -18.84
C GLY A 62 -0.36 1.19 -17.34
N TYR A 63 0.05 2.30 -16.74
CA TYR A 63 -0.19 2.66 -15.35
C TYR A 63 -0.99 3.96 -15.29
N THR A 64 -1.94 4.06 -14.36
CA THR A 64 -2.75 5.25 -14.18
C THR A 64 -3.04 5.54 -12.70
N SER A 65 -3.10 6.82 -12.39
CA SER A 65 -3.59 7.37 -11.11
C SER A 65 -4.97 8.00 -11.23
N LYS A 66 -5.64 7.82 -12.38
CA LYS A 66 -7.01 8.32 -12.57
C LYS A 66 -7.93 7.74 -11.51
N TRP A 67 -8.74 8.62 -10.94
CA TRP A 67 -9.73 8.25 -9.95
C TRP A 67 -10.90 7.55 -10.65
N THR A 68 -11.04 6.27 -10.40
CA THR A 68 -12.08 5.38 -10.94
C THR A 68 -12.66 4.56 -9.80
N ASN A 69 -13.83 3.97 -10.01
CA ASN A 69 -14.45 3.10 -9.00
C ASN A 69 -13.74 1.76 -8.83
N ASP A 70 -12.86 1.40 -9.78
CA ASP A 70 -12.05 0.20 -9.73
C ASP A 70 -10.56 0.54 -9.67
N TYR A 71 -9.81 -0.25 -8.91
CA TYR A 71 -8.36 -0.19 -8.85
C TYR A 71 -7.76 -1.59 -8.69
N SER A 72 -6.49 -1.72 -9.05
CA SER A 72 -5.77 -3.00 -9.00
C SER A 72 -4.60 -3.01 -8.02
N MET A 73 -4.23 -1.84 -7.48
CA MET A 73 -3.07 -1.65 -6.63
C MET A 73 -3.36 -0.60 -5.55
N VAL A 74 -2.78 -0.81 -4.38
CA VAL A 74 -2.65 0.19 -3.32
C VAL A 74 -1.17 0.46 -3.14
N LEU A 75 -0.74 1.73 -3.27
CA LEU A 75 0.67 2.06 -3.09
C LEU A 75 1.05 2.02 -1.60
N THR A 76 2.22 1.47 -1.30
CA THR A 76 2.73 1.32 0.06
C THR A 76 3.17 2.64 0.70
N GLY A 77 3.12 3.76 -0.03
CA GLY A 77 3.51 5.09 0.45
C GLY A 77 2.54 5.71 1.46
N ALA A 78 1.35 5.16 1.62
CA ALA A 78 0.42 5.52 2.69
C ALA A 78 -0.50 4.33 2.97
N ALA A 79 0.09 3.25 3.50
CA ALA A 79 -0.62 1.98 3.68
C ALA A 79 -0.11 1.17 4.88
N ILE A 80 -0.99 0.31 5.37
CA ILE A 80 -0.73 -0.74 6.34
C ILE A 80 -0.74 -2.09 5.62
N TYR A 81 0.28 -2.90 5.90
CA TYR A 81 0.39 -4.26 5.39
C TYR A 81 1.11 -5.15 6.40
N HIS A 82 1.09 -6.46 6.16
CA HIS A 82 1.72 -7.41 7.06
C HIS A 82 3.24 -7.47 6.87
N ARG A 83 4.01 -7.51 7.97
CA ARG A 83 5.48 -7.61 7.93
C ARG A 83 6.05 -8.80 7.14
N TYR A 84 5.27 -9.87 6.87
CA TYR A 84 5.80 -11.01 6.13
C TYR A 84 6.19 -10.62 4.69
N TYR A 85 5.60 -9.54 4.15
CA TYR A 85 5.97 -9.00 2.84
C TYR A 85 7.43 -8.52 2.77
N HIS A 86 8.11 -8.30 3.90
CA HIS A 86 9.54 -7.96 3.94
C HIS A 86 10.47 -9.18 3.72
N TYR A 87 9.92 -10.39 3.69
CA TYR A 87 10.65 -11.65 3.52
C TYR A 87 10.34 -12.37 2.21
N LEU A 88 9.55 -11.75 1.32
CA LEU A 88 9.17 -12.29 0.01
C LEU A 88 10.12 -11.85 -1.11
#